data_AF-A0A410D9V0-F1
#
_entry.id   AF-A0A410D9V0-F1
#
_cell.length_a   1.000
_cell.length_b   1.000
_cell.length_c   1.000
_cell.angle_alpha   90.00
_cell.angle_beta   90.00
_cell.angle_gamma   90.00
#
_symmetry.space_group_name_H-M   'P 1'
#
loop_
_entity.id
_entity.type
_entity.pdbx_description
1 polymer ?
#
loop_
_entity_poly.entity_id
_entity_poly.type
_entity_poly.pdbx_seq_one_letter_code
_entity_poly.pdbx_strand_id
1 'polypeptide(L)'
;MKKQWKILLILIFILIIVLFSIANVDSVKFSFLFGNVHLPLILVIIGSVLIGAVLIGLFTYPPIYKQRHRITKLERDLRRMIELHPEDSERLKVDLGGEEAAANETRAGNRRSK
;
A
#
# COMPACT_ATOMS: atom_id res chain seq x y z
N MET A 1 -7.21 19.69 -7.59
CA MET A 1 -8.59 19.15 -7.64
C MET A 1 -8.73 17.63 -7.46
N LYS A 2 -7.68 16.79 -7.56
CA LYS A 2 -7.83 15.30 -7.59
C LYS A 2 -7.99 14.60 -6.21
N LYS A 3 -7.62 15.24 -5.10
CA LYS A 3 -7.71 14.63 -3.73
C LYS A 3 -9.09 14.79 -3.07
N GLN A 4 -9.83 15.86 -3.39
CA GLN A 4 -11.17 16.11 -2.81
C GLN A 4 -12.26 15.20 -3.37
N TRP A 5 -12.09 14.70 -4.61
CA TRP A 5 -13.02 13.73 -5.21
C TRP A 5 -13.18 12.44 -4.38
N LYS A 6 -12.13 12.05 -3.63
CA LYS A 6 -12.22 10.89 -2.71
C LYS A 6 -13.24 11.12 -1.60
N ILE A 7 -13.32 12.34 -1.06
CA ILE A 7 -14.26 12.69 0.02
C ILE A 7 -15.68 12.62 -0.51
N LEU A 8 -15.92 13.16 -1.71
CA LEU A 8 -17.21 13.07 -2.37
C LEU A 8 -17.62 11.60 -2.60
N LEU A 9 -16.72 10.77 -3.14
CA LEU A 9 -16.97 9.35 -3.33
C LEU A 9 -17.30 8.61 -2.03
N ILE A 10 -16.58 8.91 -0.94
CA ILE A 10 -16.86 8.34 0.38
C ILE A 10 -18.24 8.76 0.89
N LEU A 11 -18.64 10.02 0.67
CA LEU A 11 -19.96 10.50 1.06
C LEU A 11 -21.08 9.78 0.31
N ILE A 12 -20.95 9.65 -1.02
CA ILE A 12 -21.89 8.86 -1.83
C ILE A 12 -21.92 7.42 -1.34
N PHE A 13 -20.77 6.82 -1.04
CA PHE A 13 -20.70 5.44 -0.58
C PHE A 13 -21.41 5.22 0.75
N ILE A 14 -21.21 6.13 1.72
CA ILE A 14 -21.93 6.11 3.00
C ILE A 14 -23.44 6.22 2.76
N LEU A 15 -23.89 7.09 1.86
CA LEU A 15 -25.31 7.23 1.53
C LEU A 15 -25.90 5.93 0.97
N ILE A 16 -25.15 5.23 0.09
CA ILE A 16 -25.55 3.92 -0.44
C ILE A 16 -25.67 2.88 0.68
N ILE A 17 -24.72 2.83 1.62
CA ILE A 17 -24.78 1.92 2.77
C ILE A 17 -26.02 2.19 3.62
N VAL A 18 -26.31 3.47 3.90
CA VAL A 18 -27.51 3.86 4.67
C VAL A 18 -28.78 3.42 3.95
N LEU A 19 -28.88 3.67 2.65
CA LEU A 19 -30.04 3.25 1.86
C LEU A 19 -30.21 1.73 1.88
N PHE A 20 -29.11 0.99 1.72
CA PHE A 20 -29.12 -0.47 1.78
C PHE A 20 -29.55 -0.98 3.16
N SER A 21 -29.14 -0.29 4.24
CA SER A 21 -29.52 -0.62 5.60
C SER A 21 -31.00 -0.40 5.88
N ILE A 22 -31.61 0.65 5.30
CA ILE A 22 -33.05 0.89 5.43
C ILE A 22 -33.83 -0.14 4.60
N ALA A 23 -33.41 -0.38 3.35
CA ALA A 23 -34.11 -1.29 2.44
C ALA A 23 -34.03 -2.76 2.89
N ASN A 24 -32.99 -3.14 3.63
CA ASN A 24 -32.77 -4.51 4.12
C ASN A 24 -32.77 -4.55 5.66
N VAL A 25 -33.63 -3.74 6.28
CA VAL A 25 -33.82 -3.77 7.75
C VAL A 25 -34.57 -5.01 8.22
N ASP A 26 -35.01 -5.85 7.28
CA ASP A 26 -35.64 -7.13 7.56
C ASP A 26 -34.73 -8.00 8.44
N SER A 27 -35.32 -8.45 9.55
CA SER A 27 -34.60 -9.19 10.57
C SER A 27 -34.34 -10.61 10.10
N VAL A 28 -33.09 -10.92 9.75
CA VAL A 28 -32.68 -12.27 9.38
C VAL A 28 -32.26 -13.01 10.64
N LYS A 29 -32.68 -14.28 10.75
CA LYS A 29 -32.25 -15.15 11.85
C LYS A 29 -30.77 -15.49 11.65
N PHE A 30 -29.93 -14.94 12.51
CA PHE A 30 -28.51 -15.19 12.52
C PHE A 30 -28.17 -16.19 13.63
N SER A 31 -27.76 -17.39 13.22
CA SER A 31 -27.37 -18.48 14.11
C SER A 31 -25.86 -18.45 14.36
N PHE A 32 -25.47 -18.19 15.60
CA PHE A 32 -24.10 -18.35 16.06
C PHE A 32 -23.91 -19.72 16.73
N LEU A 33 -22.67 -20.05 17.08
CA LEU A 33 -22.31 -21.33 17.74
C LEU A 33 -23.11 -21.63 19.02
N PHE A 34 -23.57 -20.60 19.74
CA PHE A 34 -24.20 -20.74 21.07
C PHE A 34 -25.61 -20.14 21.16
N GLY A 35 -26.22 -19.71 20.05
CA GLY A 35 -27.54 -19.07 20.09
C GLY A 35 -27.98 -18.46 18.76
N ASN A 36 -29.19 -17.92 18.74
CA ASN A 36 -29.78 -17.26 17.57
C ASN A 36 -30.20 -15.85 17.94
N VAL A 37 -29.90 -14.88 17.07
CA VAL A 37 -30.35 -13.50 17.22
C VAL A 37 -30.94 -13.03 15.90
N HIS A 38 -31.94 -12.15 15.97
CA HIS A 38 -32.52 -11.52 14.79
C HIS A 38 -31.86 -10.17 14.59
N LEU A 39 -31.05 -10.04 13.54
CA LEU A 39 -30.35 -8.81 13.19
C LEU A 39 -30.56 -8.51 11.70
N PRO A 40 -30.53 -7.22 11.30
CA PRO A 40 -30.50 -6.86 9.88
C PRO A 40 -29.27 -7.45 9.19
N LEU A 41 -29.44 -7.96 7.97
CA LEU A 41 -28.38 -8.65 7.22
C LEU A 41 -27.12 -7.78 7.03
N ILE A 42 -27.31 -6.49 6.80
CA ILE A 42 -26.21 -5.54 6.62
C ILE A 42 -25.29 -5.46 7.85
N LEU A 43 -25.83 -5.60 9.06
CA LEU A 43 -25.07 -5.53 10.31
C LEU A 43 -24.11 -6.71 10.42
N VAL A 44 -24.56 -7.88 9.97
CA VAL A 44 -23.76 -9.11 9.90
C VAL A 44 -22.63 -8.97 8.89
N ILE A 45 -22.92 -8.41 7.70
CA ILE A 45 -21.92 -8.16 6.66
C ILE A 45 -20.85 -7.18 7.14
N ILE A 46 -21.25 -6.02 7.67
CA ILE A 46 -20.31 -5.03 8.18
C ILE A 46 -19.45 -5.61 9.31
N GLY A 47 -20.06 -6.34 10.25
CA GLY A 47 -19.34 -6.99 11.35
C GLY A 47 -18.30 -8.00 10.86
N SER A 48 -18.67 -8.88 9.92
CA SER A 48 -17.75 -9.87 9.34
C SER A 48 -16.59 -9.24 8.56
N VAL A 49 -16.88 -8.20 7.76
CA VAL A 49 -15.84 -7.46 7.03
C VAL A 49 -14.90 -6.75 8.00
N LEU A 50 -15.42 -6.14 9.08
CA LEU A 50 -14.61 -5.51 10.12
C LEU A 50 -13.68 -6.52 10.79
N ILE A 51 -14.19 -7.69 11.18
CA ILE A 51 -13.37 -8.75 11.78
C ILE A 51 -12.29 -9.20 10.78
N GLY A 52 -12.64 -9.42 9.52
CA GLY A 52 -11.67 -9.78 8.48
C GLY A 52 -10.58 -8.72 8.30
N ALA A 53 -10.95 -7.43 8.26
CA ALA A 53 -9.99 -6.33 8.13
C ALA A 53 -9.05 -6.24 9.33
N VAL A 54 -9.56 -6.45 10.55
CA VAL A 54 -8.74 -6.51 11.77
C VAL A 54 -7.76 -7.68 11.70
N LEU A 55 -8.22 -8.87 11.32
CA LEU A 55 -7.35 -10.05 11.19
C LEU A 55 -6.25 -9.80 10.14
N ILE A 56 -6.61 -9.33 8.94
CA ILE A 56 -5.64 -8.99 7.89
C ILE A 56 -4.63 -7.96 8.40
N GLY A 57 -5.11 -6.91 9.07
CA GLY A 57 -4.25 -5.89 9.68
C GLY A 57 -3.26 -6.51 10.67
N LEU A 58 -3.73 -7.40 11.55
CA LEU A 58 -2.91 -8.02 12.58
C LEU A 58 -1.82 -8.95 11.99
N PHE A 59 -2.13 -9.71 10.94
CA PHE A 59 -1.15 -10.57 10.27
C PHE A 59 -0.18 -9.80 9.36
N THR A 60 -0.65 -8.73 8.72
CA THR A 60 0.12 -7.99 7.70
C THR A 60 0.99 -6.89 8.28
N TYR A 61 0.59 -6.28 9.40
CA TYR A 61 1.30 -5.14 9.99
C TYR A 61 2.70 -5.47 10.55
N PRO A 62 2.93 -6.58 11.27
CA PRO A 62 4.25 -6.90 11.85
C PRO A 62 5.41 -7.03 10.84
N PRO A 63 5.27 -7.73 9.69
CA PRO A 63 6.35 -7.81 8.70
C PRO A 63 6.64 -6.46 8.05
N ILE A 64 5.62 -5.63 7.77
CA ILE A 64 5.79 -4.29 7.22
C ILE A 64 6.61 -3.40 8.16
N TYR A 65 6.31 -3.45 9.46
CA TYR A 65 7.07 -2.69 10.46
C TYR A 65 8.55 -3.10 10.50
N LYS A 66 8.83 -4.42 10.53
CA LYS A 66 10.21 -4.94 10.50
C LYS A 66 10.94 -4.56 9.22
N GLN A 67 10.27 -4.61 8.08
CA GLN A 67 10.84 -4.21 6.78
C GLN A 67 11.20 -2.73 6.77
N ARG A 68 10.32 -1.85 7.25
CA ARG A 68 10.63 -0.40 7.34
C ARG A 68 11.82 -0.13 8.26
N HIS A 69 11.91 -0.80 9.40
CA HIS A 69 13.06 -0.65 10.28
C HIS A 69 14.37 -1.13 9.63
N ARG A 70 14.34 -2.25 8.87
CA ARG A 70 15.48 -2.73 8.10
C ARG A 70 15.90 -1.74 7.01
N ILE A 71 14.94 -1.17 6.28
CA ILE A 71 15.21 -0.14 5.26
C ILE A 71 15.95 1.04 5.90
N THR A 72 15.43 1.59 7.01
CA THR A 72 16.10 2.71 7.69
C THR A 72 17.48 2.33 8.23
N LYS A 73 17.67 1.10 8.71
CA LYS A 73 18.98 0.63 9.16
C LYS A 73 19.97 0.52 7.99
N LEU A 74 19.57 -0.13 6.89
CA LEU A 74 20.38 -0.26 5.68
C LEU A 74 20.74 1.11 5.10
N GLU A 75 19.80 2.05 5.04
CA GLU A 75 20.07 3.42 4.58
C GLU A 75 21.12 4.14 5.44
N ARG A 76 21.11 3.92 6.77
CA ARG A 76 22.12 4.49 7.67
C ARG A 76 23.48 3.83 7.49
N ASP A 77 23.51 2.50 7.33
CA ASP A 77 24.76 1.76 7.12
C ASP A 77 25.40 2.15 5.77
N LEU A 78 24.59 2.31 4.71
CA LEU A 78 25.02 2.87 3.41
C LEU A 78 25.64 4.26 3.55
N ARG A 79 24.98 5.18 4.27
CA ARG A 79 25.52 6.53 4.50
C ARG A 79 26.85 6.51 5.22
N ARG A 80 27.00 5.67 6.25
CA ARG A 80 28.27 5.53 6.99
C ARG A 80 29.39 4.97 6.12
N MET A 81 29.10 3.98 5.28
CA MET A 81 30.10 3.44 4.35
C MET A 81 30.56 4.50 3.34
N ILE A 82 29.63 5.31 2.82
CA ILE A 82 29.94 6.42 1.91
C ILE A 82 30.77 7.52 2.61
N GLU A 83 30.50 7.81 3.89
CA GLU A 83 31.26 8.77 4.69
C GLU A 83 32.67 8.27 5.06
N LEU A 84 32.84 6.96 5.31
CA LEU A 84 34.13 6.36 5.68
C LEU A 84 35.04 6.06 4.47
N HIS A 85 34.45 5.83 3.29
CA HIS A 85 35.17 5.56 2.03
C HIS A 85 34.75 6.55 0.93
N PRO A 86 35.19 7.82 0.99
CA PRO A 86 34.81 8.83 0.00
C PRO A 86 35.28 8.47 -1.42
N GLU A 87 36.40 7.75 -1.59
CA GLU A 87 36.93 7.35 -2.90
C GLU A 87 36.04 6.33 -3.64
N ASP A 88 35.36 5.43 -2.93
CA ASP A 88 34.47 4.43 -3.56
C ASP A 88 33.16 5.06 -4.04
N SER A 89 32.75 6.18 -3.43
CA SER A 89 31.56 6.93 -3.85
C SER A 89 31.77 7.70 -5.15
N GLU A 90 32.99 8.19 -5.41
CA GLU A 90 33.37 8.74 -6.71
C GLU A 90 33.48 7.64 -7.76
N ARG A 91 34.09 6.49 -7.43
CA ARG A 91 34.16 5.34 -8.34
C ARG A 91 32.78 4.81 -8.73
N LEU A 92 31.83 4.70 -7.80
CA LEU A 92 30.45 4.24 -8.10
C LEU A 92 29.67 5.25 -8.94
N LYS A 93 29.86 6.57 -8.72
CA LYS A 93 29.28 7.62 -9.58
C LYS A 93 29.93 7.67 -10.96
N VAL A 94 31.23 7.40 -11.04
CA VAL A 94 32.01 7.31 -12.28
C VAL A 94 31.58 6.07 -13.08
N ASP A 95 31.35 4.93 -12.44
CA ASP A 95 30.86 3.71 -13.11
C ASP A 95 29.40 3.86 -13.59
N LEU A 96 28.50 4.37 -12.73
CA LEU A 96 27.11 4.63 -13.12
C LEU A 96 27.01 5.71 -14.21
N GLY A 97 27.83 6.76 -14.12
CA GLY A 97 27.92 7.81 -15.14
C GLY A 97 28.57 7.33 -16.44
N GLY A 98 29.53 6.41 -16.36
CA GLY A 98 30.18 5.76 -17.50
C GLY A 98 29.24 4.79 -18.23
N GLU A 99 28.46 4.00 -17.49
CA GLU A 99 27.41 3.13 -18.05
C GLU A 99 26.29 3.97 -18.69
N GLU A 100 25.84 5.06 -18.05
CA GLU A 100 24.84 5.96 -18.63
C GLU A 100 25.37 6.69 -19.88
N ALA A 101 26.62 7.14 -19.89
CA ALA A 101 27.25 7.78 -21.04
C ALA A 101 27.42 6.79 -22.22
N ALA A 102 27.92 5.58 -21.97
CA ALA A 102 28.08 4.54 -22.99
C ALA A 102 26.72 4.08 -23.55
N ALA A 103 25.69 3.94 -22.70
CA ALA A 103 24.34 3.61 -23.13
C ALA A 103 23.71 4.74 -23.98
N ASN A 104 24.04 6.00 -23.67
CA ASN A 104 23.54 7.16 -24.41
C ASN A 104 24.27 7.34 -25.76
N GLU A 105 25.58 7.09 -25.83
CA GLU A 105 26.35 7.06 -27.08
C GLU A 105 25.88 5.95 -28.03
N THR A 106 25.61 4.75 -27.50
CA THR A 106 25.07 3.63 -28.28
C THR A 106 23.67 3.95 -28.84
N ARG A 107 22.83 4.65 -28.06
CA ARG A 107 21.51 5.14 -28.51
C ARG A 107 21.60 6.28 -29.52
N ALA A 108 22.59 7.16 -29.42
CA ALA A 108 22.79 8.28 -30.34
C ALA A 108 23.39 7.84 -31.68
N GLY A 109 24.33 6.89 -31.68
CA GLY A 109 24.94 6.32 -32.89
C GLY A 109 23.91 5.58 -33.76
N ASN A 110 22.99 4.84 -33.15
CA ASN A 110 21.93 4.11 -33.87
C ASN A 110 20.85 5.02 -34.48
N ARG A 111 20.81 6.32 -34.12
CA ARG A 111 19.91 7.31 -34.72
C ARG A 111 20.50 8.03 -35.94
N ARG A 112 21.81 7.92 -36.18
CA ARG A 112 22.50 8.58 -37.32
C ARG A 112 22.64 7.70 -38.56
N SER A 113 22.29 6.41 -38.48
CA SER A 113 22.39 5.43 -39.58
C SER A 113 21.04 5.12 -40.28
N LYS A 114 20.02 5.97 -40.09
CA LYS A 114 18.77 5.93 -40.86
C LYS A 114 18.53 7.26 -41.56
#